data_AF-A0A2E9T230-F1
#
_entry.id   AF-A0A2E9T230-F1
#
_cell.length_a   1.000
_cell.length_b   1.000
_cell.length_c   1.000
_cell.angle_alpha   90.00
_cell.angle_beta   90.00
_cell.angle_gamma   90.00
#
_symmetry.space_group_name_H-M   'P 1'
#
loop_
_entity.id
_entity.type
_entity.pdbx_description
1 polymer ?
#
loop_
_entity_poly.entity_id
_entity_poly.type
_entity_poly.pdbx_seq_one_letter_code
_entity_poly.pdbx_strand_id
1 'polypeptide(L)'
;MFDYIAELYNEFLVVRSTHEVFSLQSVVAFAYVVALIRSIYRAHFNKELFTDFLSIAVVCVKYLLTSLLMERVFVYIAETGNWHSAQNVYLALFAINMLSMYVAYWLHTHLSFKFGLLFLAVIKLTGIVAVSHLIIWFKFVVLNTQEAHEWLHYIYSVTVLSVSILLAIAMLFPNILRTRFGCIIGLNLPRRQE
;
A
#
# COMPACT_ATOMS: atom_id res chain seq x y z
N MET A 1 -15.71 -18.42 -14.27
CA MET A 1 -14.45 -17.63 -14.17
C MET A 1 -14.64 -16.44 -13.25
N PHE A 2 -15.71 -15.64 -13.41
CA PHE A 2 -16.09 -14.61 -12.44
C PHE A 2 -16.37 -15.20 -11.05
N ASP A 3 -17.09 -16.32 -10.98
CA ASP A 3 -17.38 -16.99 -9.69
C ASP A 3 -16.11 -17.48 -8.99
N TYR A 4 -15.15 -18.02 -9.73
CA TYR A 4 -13.86 -18.47 -9.18
C TYR A 4 -13.02 -17.29 -8.66
N ILE A 5 -13.06 -16.13 -9.33
CA ILE A 5 -12.40 -14.90 -8.86
C ILE A 5 -13.14 -14.31 -7.65
N ALA A 6 -14.47 -14.38 -7.63
CA ALA A 6 -15.28 -13.94 -6.49
C ALA A 6 -15.09 -14.84 -5.26
N GLU A 7 -14.90 -16.15 -5.46
CA GLU A 7 -14.60 -17.12 -4.42
C GLU A 7 -13.20 -16.89 -3.84
N LEU A 8 -12.19 -16.71 -4.71
CA LEU A 8 -10.84 -16.30 -4.29
C LEU A 8 -10.87 -14.94 -3.54
N TYR A 9 -11.68 -13.98 -4.00
CA TYR A 9 -11.84 -12.70 -3.32
C TYR A 9 -12.48 -12.86 -1.93
N ASN A 10 -13.51 -13.69 -1.80
CA ASN A 10 -14.16 -13.96 -0.51
C ASN A 10 -13.25 -14.73 0.45
N GLU A 11 -12.32 -15.53 -0.05
CA GLU A 11 -11.37 -16.30 0.75
C GLU A 11 -10.14 -15.47 1.15
N PHE A 12 -9.67 -14.57 0.28
CA PHE A 12 -8.43 -13.80 0.50
C PHE A 12 -8.63 -12.35 1.00
N LEU A 13 -9.78 -11.71 0.68
CA LEU A 13 -9.99 -10.27 0.90
C LEU A 13 -11.19 -9.94 1.81
N VAL A 14 -12.14 -10.86 2.00
CA VAL A 14 -13.26 -10.65 2.91
C VAL A 14 -12.89 -11.11 4.31
N VAL A 15 -12.75 -10.14 5.21
CA VAL A 15 -12.86 -10.36 6.65
C VAL A 15 -14.28 -10.87 6.91
N ARG A 16 -14.45 -12.19 6.99
CA ARG A 16 -15.70 -12.80 7.45
C ARG A 16 -15.91 -12.40 8.91
N SER A 17 -17.18 -12.29 9.31
CA SER A 17 -17.59 -12.02 10.70
C SER A 17 -17.08 -13.07 11.70
N THR A 18 -16.56 -14.20 11.22
CA THR A 18 -15.79 -15.17 12.00
C THR A 18 -14.29 -14.95 11.72
N HIS A 19 -13.56 -14.50 12.73
CA HIS A 19 -12.10 -14.27 12.78
C HIS A 19 -11.25 -15.55 12.55
N GLU A 20 -11.59 -16.43 11.60
CA GLU A 20 -10.93 -17.73 11.45
C GLU A 20 -9.87 -17.80 10.34
N VAL A 21 -9.70 -16.73 9.54
CA VAL A 21 -8.68 -16.71 8.48
C VAL A 21 -7.76 -15.50 8.62
N PHE A 22 -6.45 -15.77 8.63
CA PHE A 22 -5.40 -14.75 8.67
C PHE A 22 -5.51 -13.86 7.42
N SER A 23 -6.01 -12.63 7.56
CA SER A 23 -6.14 -11.70 6.43
C SER A 23 -4.77 -11.46 5.78
N LEU A 24 -4.72 -11.48 4.44
CA LEU A 24 -3.48 -11.21 3.71
C LEU A 24 -2.91 -9.82 4.05
N GLN A 25 -3.76 -8.88 4.47
CA GLN A 25 -3.33 -7.57 4.96
C GLN A 25 -2.47 -7.67 6.23
N SER A 26 -2.78 -8.61 7.13
CA SER A 26 -1.99 -8.89 8.34
C SER A 26 -0.64 -9.50 8.01
N VAL A 27 -0.57 -10.37 7.00
CA VAL A 27 0.70 -10.93 6.48
C VAL A 27 1.58 -9.82 5.91
N VAL A 28 0.98 -8.92 5.12
CA VAL A 28 1.70 -7.75 4.58
C VAL A 28 2.14 -6.79 5.69
N ALA A 29 1.29 -6.53 6.69
CA ALA A 29 1.66 -5.72 7.85
C ALA A 29 2.87 -6.31 8.59
N PHE A 30 2.86 -7.62 8.83
CA PHE A 30 3.98 -8.33 9.43
C PHE A 30 5.26 -8.19 8.57
N ALA A 31 5.15 -8.36 7.26
CA ALA A 31 6.28 -8.17 6.35
C ALA A 31 6.85 -6.75 6.40
N TYR A 32 6.00 -5.72 6.55
CA TYR A 32 6.43 -4.33 6.71
C TYR A 32 7.15 -4.09 8.03
N VAL A 33 6.67 -4.68 9.13
CA VAL A 33 7.35 -4.64 10.43
C VAL A 33 8.71 -5.33 10.36
N VAL A 34 8.78 -6.52 9.76
CA VAL A 34 10.05 -7.24 9.54
C VAL A 34 11.01 -6.41 8.68
N ALA A 35 10.51 -5.76 7.63
CA ALA A 35 11.32 -4.87 6.79
C ALA A 35 11.87 -3.68 7.57
N LEU A 36 11.05 -3.07 8.44
CA LEU A 36 11.47 -1.98 9.32
C LEU A 36 12.53 -2.44 10.32
N ILE A 37 12.34 -3.55 11.02
CA ILE A 37 13.33 -4.12 11.96
C ILE A 37 14.64 -4.39 11.24
N ARG A 38 14.58 -5.02 10.06
CA ARG A 38 15.77 -5.30 9.26
C ARG A 38 16.46 -4.02 8.81
N SER A 39 15.71 -2.99 8.46
CA SER A 39 16.28 -1.70 8.07
C SER A 39 16.93 -0.97 9.25
N ILE A 40 16.31 -0.98 10.44
CA ILE A 40 16.94 -0.47 11.68
C ILE A 40 18.26 -1.20 11.94
N TYR A 41 18.27 -2.53 11.84
CA TYR A 41 19.48 -3.32 12.01
C TYR A 41 20.55 -2.93 10.98
N ARG A 42 20.23 -2.84 9.69
CA ARG A 42 21.19 -2.44 8.65
C ARG A 42 21.69 -1.00 8.83
N ALA A 43 20.81 -0.07 9.20
CA ALA A 43 21.16 1.32 9.46
C ALA A 43 22.11 1.44 10.66
N HIS A 44 21.87 0.69 11.74
CA HIS A 44 22.75 0.69 12.91
C HIS A 44 24.18 0.22 12.58
N PHE A 45 24.31 -0.75 11.67
CA PHE A 45 25.62 -1.24 11.20
C PHE A 45 26.17 -0.48 9.97
N ASN A 46 25.59 0.68 9.60
CA ASN A 46 25.98 1.48 8.42
C ASN A 46 25.98 0.70 7.09
N LYS A 47 25.13 -0.33 6.97
CA LYS A 47 25.01 -1.19 5.78
C LYS A 47 23.90 -0.75 4.83
N GLU A 48 23.21 0.35 5.12
CA GLU A 48 22.09 0.87 4.31
C GLU A 48 22.17 2.39 4.18
N LEU A 49 21.72 2.91 3.04
CA LEU A 49 21.62 4.35 2.83
C LEU A 49 20.54 4.90 3.75
N PHE A 50 20.81 6.03 4.40
CA PHE A 50 19.83 6.70 5.26
C PHE A 50 18.51 7.02 4.53
N THR A 51 18.61 7.38 3.23
CA THR A 51 17.49 7.49 2.26
C THR A 51 16.57 6.26 2.25
N ASP A 52 17.13 5.06 2.23
CA ASP A 52 16.37 3.82 2.10
C ASP A 52 15.65 3.51 3.41
N PHE A 53 16.35 3.64 4.55
CA PHE A 53 15.75 3.54 5.89
C PHE A 53 14.57 4.50 6.06
N LEU A 54 14.75 5.77 5.66
CA LEU A 54 13.71 6.77 5.82
C LEU A 54 12.47 6.47 4.96
N SER A 55 12.68 5.96 3.75
CA SER A 55 11.58 5.53 2.87
C SER A 55 10.80 4.36 3.49
N ILE A 56 11.51 3.38 4.05
CA ILE A 56 10.90 2.21 4.72
C ILE A 56 10.09 2.65 5.94
N ALA A 57 10.64 3.54 6.76
CA ALA A 57 9.97 4.04 7.96
C ALA A 57 8.65 4.75 7.62
N VAL A 58 8.66 5.67 6.66
CA VAL A 58 7.46 6.43 6.26
C VAL A 58 6.38 5.49 5.72
N VAL A 59 6.76 4.54 4.85
CA VAL A 59 5.82 3.57 4.27
C VAL A 59 5.24 2.63 5.32
N CYS A 60 6.06 2.18 6.28
CA CYS A 60 5.62 1.32 7.38
C CYS A 60 4.60 2.03 8.27
N VAL A 61 4.90 3.25 8.72
CA VAL A 61 3.97 4.05 9.54
C VAL A 61 2.67 4.32 8.78
N LYS A 62 2.74 4.72 7.51
CA LYS A 62 1.56 4.94 6.68
C LYS A 62 0.72 3.67 6.56
N TYR A 63 1.34 2.52 6.25
CA TYR A 63 0.61 1.27 6.05
C TYR A 63 -0.12 0.83 7.33
N LEU A 64 0.57 0.84 8.48
CA LEU A 64 -0.02 0.52 9.78
C LEU A 64 -1.21 1.45 10.11
N LEU A 65 -1.05 2.75 9.89
CA LEU A 65 -2.13 3.72 10.10
C LEU A 65 -3.34 3.45 9.21
N THR A 66 -3.11 3.21 7.90
CA THR A 66 -4.21 2.91 6.97
C THR A 66 -4.88 1.57 7.23
N SER A 67 -4.12 0.56 7.69
CA SER A 67 -4.65 -0.76 8.05
C SER A 67 -5.56 -0.66 9.27
N LEU A 68 -5.10 0.04 10.32
CA LEU A 68 -5.91 0.27 11.53
C LEU A 68 -7.18 1.07 11.23
N LEU A 69 -7.08 2.09 10.36
CA LEU A 69 -8.24 2.86 9.94
C LEU A 69 -9.29 1.99 9.23
N MET A 70 -8.86 1.14 8.29
CA MET A 70 -9.76 0.22 7.59
C MET A 70 -10.41 -0.80 8.53
N GLU A 71 -9.64 -1.37 9.46
CA GLU A 71 -10.18 -2.28 10.48
C GLU A 71 -11.25 -1.60 11.33
N ARG A 72 -11.01 -0.36 11.78
CA ARG A 72 -12.00 0.43 12.51
C ARG A 72 -13.26 0.72 11.70
N VAL A 73 -13.12 0.97 10.40
CA VAL A 73 -14.28 1.18 9.52
C VAL A 73 -15.06 -0.12 9.33
N PHE A 74 -14.41 -1.27 9.20
CA PHE A 74 -15.11 -2.55 9.12
C PHE A 74 -15.90 -2.86 10.40
N VAL A 75 -15.33 -2.60 11.57
CA VAL A 75 -16.04 -2.72 12.85
C VAL A 75 -17.24 -1.76 12.90
N TYR A 76 -17.05 -0.49 12.53
CA TYR A 76 -18.14 0.50 12.49
C TYR A 76 -19.29 0.08 11.57
N ILE A 77 -18.97 -0.45 10.38
CA ILE A 77 -19.96 -0.98 9.45
C ILE A 77 -20.72 -2.16 10.07
N ALA A 78 -20.01 -3.09 10.72
CA ALA A 78 -20.63 -4.26 11.35
C ALA A 78 -21.57 -3.87 12.49
N GLU A 79 -21.23 -2.83 13.26
CA GLU A 79 -22.03 -2.36 14.40
C GLU A 79 -23.22 -1.48 13.99
N THR A 80 -23.06 -0.60 12.99
CA THR A 80 -24.05 0.43 12.66
C THR A 80 -24.84 0.15 11.37
N GLY A 81 -24.36 -0.74 10.51
CA GLY A 81 -24.94 -0.99 9.19
C GLY A 81 -24.87 0.21 8.23
N ASN A 82 -24.16 1.30 8.58
CA ASN A 82 -24.11 2.53 7.78
C ASN A 82 -22.99 2.47 6.73
N TRP A 83 -23.24 1.71 5.67
CA TRP A 83 -22.32 1.54 4.54
C TRP A 83 -22.03 2.85 3.79
N HIS A 84 -23.00 3.75 3.69
CA HIS A 84 -22.88 4.98 2.91
C HIS A 84 -21.89 5.96 3.55
N SER A 85 -21.99 6.17 4.87
CA SER A 85 -21.04 7.03 5.57
C SER A 85 -19.63 6.45 5.59
N ALA A 86 -19.51 5.11 5.63
CA ALA A 86 -18.23 4.42 5.67
C ALA A 86 -17.40 4.61 4.38
N GLN A 87 -18.03 4.85 3.23
CA GLN A 87 -17.34 5.04 1.94
C GLN A 87 -16.43 6.28 1.92
N ASN A 88 -16.69 7.27 2.78
CA ASN A 88 -15.81 8.44 2.91
C ASN A 88 -14.41 8.10 3.43
N VAL A 89 -14.21 6.90 4.00
CA VAL A 89 -12.88 6.42 4.38
C VAL A 89 -11.91 6.42 3.19
N TYR A 90 -12.39 6.15 1.98
CA TYR A 90 -11.52 6.10 0.80
C TYR A 90 -10.90 7.47 0.48
N LEU A 91 -11.60 8.57 0.77
CA LEU A 91 -11.04 9.92 0.65
C LEU A 91 -9.97 10.17 1.74
N ALA A 92 -10.22 9.71 2.97
CA ALA A 92 -9.23 9.79 4.04
C ALA A 92 -7.97 8.97 3.70
N LEU A 93 -8.13 7.77 3.14
CA LEU A 93 -7.03 6.94 2.66
C LEU A 93 -6.24 7.63 1.54
N PHE A 94 -6.93 8.24 0.57
CA PHE A 94 -6.28 9.06 -0.44
C PHE A 94 -5.44 10.18 0.19
N ALA A 95 -6.03 10.95 1.11
CA ALA A 95 -5.36 12.05 1.79
C ALA A 95 -4.12 11.57 2.59
N ILE A 96 -4.22 10.45 3.30
CA ILE A 96 -3.08 9.86 4.05
C ILE A 96 -1.97 9.43 3.09
N ASN A 97 -2.29 8.84 1.93
CA ASN A 97 -1.26 8.47 0.94
C ASN A 97 -0.57 9.71 0.35
N MET A 98 -1.33 10.77 0.04
CA MET A 98 -0.76 12.05 -0.42
C MET A 98 0.14 12.69 0.64
N LEU A 99 -0.34 12.74 1.88
CA LEU A 99 0.44 13.25 3.02
C LEU A 99 1.72 12.43 3.23
N SER A 100 1.63 11.09 3.12
CA SER A 100 2.80 10.21 3.26
C SER A 100 3.86 10.48 2.19
N MET A 101 3.45 10.66 0.92
CA MET A 101 4.38 11.03 -0.15
C MET A 101 5.02 12.39 0.09
N TYR A 102 4.24 13.37 0.57
CA TYR A 102 4.74 14.69 0.92
C TYR A 102 5.76 14.62 2.08
N VAL A 103 5.44 13.90 3.15
CA VAL A 103 6.34 13.69 4.30
C VAL A 103 7.62 12.98 3.86
N ALA A 104 7.51 11.94 3.02
CA ALA A 104 8.69 11.28 2.46
C ALA A 104 9.56 12.27 1.68
N TYR A 105 8.97 13.05 0.77
CA TYR A 105 9.71 14.05 0.00
C TYR A 105 10.38 15.10 0.91
N TRP A 106 9.65 15.63 1.89
CA TRP A 106 10.16 16.63 2.83
C TRP A 106 11.33 16.10 3.67
N LEU A 107 11.20 14.89 4.20
CA LEU A 107 12.27 14.24 4.97
C LEU A 107 13.51 13.95 4.11
N HIS A 108 13.33 13.52 2.86
CA HIS A 108 14.46 13.26 1.96
C HIS A 108 15.19 14.55 1.57
N THR A 109 14.44 15.64 1.34
CA THR A 109 15.03 16.95 1.00
C THR A 109 15.79 17.57 2.17
N HIS A 110 15.35 17.39 3.41
CA HIS A 110 15.97 18.02 4.58
C HIS A 110 17.04 17.17 5.28
N LEU A 111 16.92 15.83 5.24
CA LEU A 111 17.81 14.96 6.02
C LEU A 111 18.82 14.18 5.17
N SER A 112 18.44 13.75 3.95
CA SER A 112 19.27 12.84 3.17
C SER A 112 19.91 13.47 1.93
N PHE A 113 19.26 14.49 1.33
CA PHE A 113 19.68 15.21 0.12
C PHE A 113 19.93 14.34 -1.13
N LYS A 114 19.70 13.02 -1.06
CA LYS A 114 19.87 12.05 -2.15
C LYS A 114 18.63 11.18 -2.30
N PHE A 115 18.05 11.22 -3.50
CA PHE A 115 16.91 10.38 -3.87
C PHE A 115 17.40 9.02 -4.39
N GLY A 116 17.07 7.95 -3.67
CA GLY A 116 17.43 6.57 -4.02
C GLY A 116 16.39 5.90 -4.91
N LEU A 117 16.72 4.72 -5.42
CA LEU A 117 15.78 3.90 -6.21
C LEU A 117 14.56 3.47 -5.39
N LEU A 118 14.76 3.17 -4.10
CA LEU A 118 13.66 2.79 -3.19
C LEU A 118 12.70 3.95 -2.98
N PHE A 119 13.20 5.16 -2.77
CA PHE A 119 12.38 6.37 -2.66
C PHE A 119 11.48 6.55 -3.90
N LEU A 120 12.07 6.46 -5.11
CA LEU A 120 11.31 6.62 -6.34
C LEU A 120 10.24 5.54 -6.51
N ALA A 121 10.57 4.28 -6.20
CA ALA A 121 9.61 3.18 -6.22
C ALA A 121 8.47 3.43 -5.22
N VAL A 122 8.79 3.86 -4.00
CA VAL A 122 7.82 4.21 -2.96
C VAL A 122 6.87 5.29 -3.43
N ILE A 123 7.37 6.41 -3.98
CA ILE A 123 6.52 7.50 -4.46
C ILE A 123 5.59 7.03 -5.59
N LYS A 124 6.11 6.32 -6.59
CA LYS A 124 5.30 5.84 -7.72
C LYS A 124 4.21 4.86 -7.27
N LEU A 125 4.58 3.86 -6.49
CA LEU A 125 3.66 2.83 -6.02
C LEU A 125 2.62 3.41 -5.05
N THR A 126 3.02 4.31 -4.16
CA THR A 126 2.09 5.02 -3.26
C THR A 126 1.14 5.92 -4.06
N GLY A 127 1.62 6.56 -5.13
CA GLY A 127 0.78 7.33 -6.05
C GLY A 127 -0.30 6.48 -6.73
N ILE A 128 0.05 5.27 -7.19
CA ILE A 128 -0.92 4.32 -7.77
C ILE A 128 -2.00 3.93 -6.76
N VAL A 129 -1.61 3.68 -5.50
CA VAL A 129 -2.55 3.36 -4.42
C VAL A 129 -3.44 4.56 -4.11
N ALA A 130 -2.89 5.77 -4.05
CA ALA A 130 -3.66 7.00 -3.85
C ALA A 130 -4.71 7.19 -4.95
N VAL A 131 -4.31 7.09 -6.21
CA VAL A 131 -5.22 7.21 -7.36
C VAL A 131 -6.31 6.13 -7.30
N SER A 132 -5.96 4.90 -6.95
CA SER A 132 -6.94 3.81 -6.75
C SER A 132 -7.98 4.16 -5.67
N HIS A 133 -7.56 4.72 -4.54
CA HIS A 133 -8.48 5.19 -3.48
C HIS A 133 -9.38 6.33 -3.96
N LEU A 134 -8.86 7.24 -4.79
CA LEU A 134 -9.64 8.35 -5.32
C LEU A 134 -10.69 7.86 -6.33
N ILE A 135 -10.32 6.94 -7.22
CA ILE A 135 -11.24 6.35 -8.21
C ILE A 135 -12.40 5.64 -7.52
N ILE A 136 -12.11 4.81 -6.50
CA ILE A 136 -13.14 4.07 -5.80
C ILE A 136 -14.04 4.99 -4.97
N TRP A 137 -13.48 6.02 -4.33
CA TRP A 137 -14.26 7.04 -3.64
C TRP A 137 -15.19 7.78 -4.59
N PHE A 138 -14.67 8.21 -5.75
CA PHE A 138 -15.47 8.90 -6.76
C PHE A 138 -16.63 8.04 -7.26
N LYS A 139 -16.39 6.75 -7.49
CA LYS A 139 -17.43 5.79 -7.86
C LYS A 139 -18.54 5.71 -6.81
N PHE A 140 -18.16 5.51 -5.55
CA PHE A 140 -19.11 5.26 -4.47
C PHE A 140 -19.86 6.51 -4.01
N VAL A 141 -19.14 7.62 -3.83
CA VAL A 141 -19.69 8.84 -3.20
C VAL A 141 -20.19 9.84 -4.25
N VAL A 142 -19.47 10.03 -5.36
CA VAL A 142 -19.85 11.04 -6.36
C VAL A 142 -20.84 10.48 -7.38
N LEU A 143 -20.58 9.28 -7.90
CA LEU A 143 -21.46 8.64 -8.89
C LEU A 143 -22.62 7.87 -8.24
N ASN A 144 -22.58 7.65 -6.91
CA ASN A 144 -23.58 6.90 -6.15
C ASN A 144 -23.99 5.56 -6.80
N THR A 145 -23.02 4.89 -7.44
CA THR A 145 -23.28 3.69 -8.24
C THR A 145 -22.71 2.48 -7.53
N GLN A 146 -23.53 1.83 -6.71
CA GLN A 146 -23.07 0.74 -5.82
C GLN A 146 -23.00 -0.62 -6.55
N GLU A 147 -24.05 -0.98 -7.30
CA GLU A 147 -24.15 -2.28 -8.00
C GLU A 147 -23.54 -2.26 -9.40
N ALA A 148 -23.58 -1.13 -10.11
CA ALA A 148 -22.97 -1.11 -11.44
C ALA A 148 -21.44 -1.12 -11.34
N HIS A 149 -20.79 -1.89 -12.22
CA HIS A 149 -19.33 -1.99 -12.32
C HIS A 149 -18.66 -2.60 -11.07
N GLU A 150 -19.16 -3.74 -10.57
CA GLU A 150 -18.52 -4.50 -9.48
C GLU A 150 -17.06 -4.89 -9.79
N TRP A 151 -16.74 -5.11 -11.07
CA TRP A 151 -15.38 -5.37 -11.56
C TRP A 151 -14.36 -4.31 -11.09
N LEU A 152 -14.77 -3.05 -10.89
CA LEU A 152 -13.91 -2.00 -10.34
C LEU A 152 -13.46 -2.28 -8.91
N HIS A 153 -14.29 -2.93 -8.09
CA HIS A 153 -13.94 -3.27 -6.70
C HIS A 153 -12.86 -4.35 -6.66
N TYR A 154 -12.99 -5.34 -7.55
CA TYR A 154 -12.00 -6.40 -7.70
C TYR A 154 -10.66 -5.83 -8.21
N ILE A 155 -10.70 -5.00 -9.26
CA ILE A 155 -9.47 -4.35 -9.78
C ILE A 155 -8.82 -3.48 -8.72
N TYR A 156 -9.61 -2.67 -7.99
CA TYR A 156 -9.11 -1.87 -6.88
C TYR A 156 -8.40 -2.72 -5.83
N SER A 157 -9.06 -3.79 -5.36
CA SER A 157 -8.53 -4.63 -4.29
C SER A 157 -7.27 -5.37 -4.71
N VAL A 158 -7.27 -5.94 -5.92
CA VAL A 158 -6.07 -6.56 -6.51
C VAL A 158 -4.94 -5.55 -6.65
N THR A 159 -5.22 -4.34 -7.13
CA THR A 159 -4.21 -3.28 -7.30
C THR A 159 -3.59 -2.89 -5.97
N VAL A 160 -4.39 -2.57 -4.96
CA VAL A 160 -3.89 -2.19 -3.63
C VAL A 160 -3.08 -3.32 -3.00
N LEU A 161 -3.56 -4.56 -3.11
CA LEU A 161 -2.89 -5.73 -2.56
C LEU A 161 -1.55 -6.02 -3.26
N SER A 162 -1.55 -6.09 -4.59
CA SER A 162 -0.34 -6.33 -5.38
C SER A 162 0.70 -5.24 -5.15
N VAL A 163 0.30 -3.97 -5.13
CA VAL A 163 1.23 -2.86 -4.85
C VAL A 163 1.78 -2.96 -3.43
N SER A 164 0.95 -3.33 -2.45
CA SER A 164 1.40 -3.48 -1.06
C SER A 164 2.43 -4.62 -0.92
N ILE A 165 2.24 -5.74 -1.63
CA ILE A 165 3.20 -6.85 -1.68
C ILE A 165 4.49 -6.43 -2.39
N LEU A 166 4.40 -5.73 -3.52
CA LEU A 166 5.57 -5.23 -4.25
C LEU A 166 6.41 -4.29 -3.39
N LEU A 167 5.76 -3.40 -2.63
CA LEU A 167 6.41 -2.55 -1.64
C LEU A 167 7.08 -3.37 -0.52
N ALA A 168 6.41 -4.40 0.03
CA ALA A 168 7.03 -5.30 1.02
C ALA A 168 8.34 -5.91 0.49
N ILE A 169 8.31 -6.46 -0.73
CA ILE A 169 9.46 -7.08 -1.37
C ILE A 169 10.59 -6.05 -1.58
N ALA A 170 10.25 -4.87 -2.10
CA ALA A 170 11.21 -3.80 -2.34
C ALA A 170 11.90 -3.33 -1.05
N MET A 171 11.17 -3.28 0.06
CA MET A 171 11.72 -2.87 1.37
C MET A 171 12.54 -3.97 2.04
N LEU A 172 12.13 -5.24 1.93
CA LEU A 172 12.88 -6.37 2.45
C LEU A 172 14.22 -6.53 1.73
N PHE A 173 14.20 -6.39 0.41
CA PHE A 173 15.35 -6.61 -0.47
C PHE A 173 15.59 -5.41 -1.40
N PRO A 174 16.06 -4.26 -0.87
CA PRO A 174 16.26 -3.04 -1.68
C PRO A 174 17.22 -3.24 -2.86
N ASN A 175 18.15 -4.20 -2.76
CA ASN A 175 19.05 -4.57 -3.85
C ASN A 175 18.33 -5.10 -5.11
N ILE A 176 17.13 -5.67 -4.97
CA ILE A 176 16.33 -6.15 -6.12
C ILE A 176 15.99 -4.98 -7.06
N LEU A 177 15.84 -3.75 -6.53
CA LEU A 177 15.55 -2.56 -7.32
C LEU A 177 16.65 -2.20 -8.34
N ARG A 178 17.86 -2.75 -8.18
CA ARG A 178 18.98 -2.57 -9.13
C ARG A 178 18.97 -3.62 -10.26
N THR A 179 18.14 -4.65 -10.16
CA THR A 179 18.05 -5.75 -11.14
C THR A 179 16.95 -5.50 -12.17
N ARG A 180 16.85 -6.36 -13.20
CA ARG A 180 15.75 -6.29 -14.18
C ARG A 180 14.36 -6.38 -13.54
N PHE A 181 14.22 -7.19 -12.48
CA PHE A 181 12.98 -7.26 -11.70
C PHE A 181 12.69 -5.94 -10.98
N GLY A 182 13.72 -5.25 -10.49
CA GLY A 182 13.62 -3.91 -9.94
C GLY A 182 13.08 -2.86 -10.90
N CYS A 183 13.30 -3.06 -12.20
CA CYS A 183 12.76 -2.20 -13.25
C CYS A 183 11.23 -2.31 -13.34
N ILE A 184 10.70 -3.52 -13.18
CA ILE A 184 9.25 -3.80 -13.15
C ILE A 184 8.65 -3.22 -11.87
N ILE A 185 9.27 -3.50 -10.72
CA ILE A 185 8.78 -3.06 -9.40
C ILE A 185 8.80 -1.52 -9.27
N GLY A 186 9.89 -0.89 -9.71
CA GLY A 186 10.05 0.56 -9.67
C GLY A 186 9.39 1.32 -10.82
N LEU A 187 8.72 0.60 -11.74
CA LEU A 187 8.13 1.16 -12.97
C LEU A 187 9.12 2.09 -13.69
N ASN A 188 10.34 1.59 -13.85
CA ASN A 188 11.43 2.30 -14.51
C ASN A 188 11.64 1.72 -15.92
N LEU A 189 12.08 2.55 -16.86
CA LEU A 189 12.56 2.06 -18.15
C LEU A 189 13.89 1.31 -17.94
N PRO A 190 14.14 0.21 -18.68
CA PRO A 190 15.39 -0.52 -18.57
C PRO A 190 16.55 0.44 -18.86
N ARG A 191 17.38 0.71 -17.85
CA ARG A 191 18.64 1.41 -18.06
C ARG A 191 19.48 0.52 -18.95
N ARG A 192 19.74 0.97 -20.17
CA ARG A 192 20.81 0.44 -21.03
C ARG A 192 22.09 0.57 -20.20
N GLN A 193 22.65 -0.55 -19.77
CA GLN A 193 24.00 -0.59 -19.23
C GLN A 193 24.91 -0.35 -20.44
N GLU A 194 25.39 0.88 -20.60
CA GLU A 194 26.61 1.16 -21.36
C GLU A 194 27.82 1.02 -20.43
#